data_AF-A0A845Y6K1-F1
#
_entry.id   AF-A0A845Y6K1-F1
#
_cell.length_a   1.000
_cell.length_b   1.000
_cell.length_c   1.000
_cell.angle_alpha   90.00
_cell.angle_beta   90.00
_cell.angle_gamma   90.00
#
_symmetry.space_group_name_H-M   'P 1'
#
loop_
_entity.id
_entity.type
_entity.pdbx_description
1 polymer ?
#
loop_
_entity_poly.entity_id
_entity_poly.type
_entity_poly.pdbx_seq_one_letter_code
_entity_poly.pdbx_strand_id
1 'polypeptide(L)'
;MSEGDKFDLSNAQFGGGFAAKGNAYSGQIINNNYPSDKNLADAAKEIQELLIQLEQTNPTNTASEKEKVVQKAIQKVENDPTLQERLIGALQAGTVETFKQMVNHPLVHIFVETVKGGKNPN
;
A
#
# COMPACT_ATOMS: atom_id res chain seq x y z
N MET A 1 -29.25 47.82 -5.98
CA MET A 1 -27.80 47.89 -6.29
C MET A 1 -27.34 46.44 -6.38
N SER A 2 -26.96 45.98 -7.57
CA SER A 2 -26.49 44.60 -7.78
C SER A 2 -25.01 44.53 -7.40
N GLU A 3 -24.69 43.93 -6.26
CA GLU A 3 -23.35 43.42 -6.01
C GLU A 3 -23.22 42.08 -6.73
N GLY A 4 -22.57 42.12 -7.89
CA GLY A 4 -22.12 40.94 -8.60
C GLY A 4 -20.87 40.39 -7.95
N ASP A 5 -20.90 39.11 -7.63
CA ASP A 5 -19.76 38.27 -7.29
C ASP A 5 -18.57 38.52 -8.24
N LYS A 6 -17.41 38.85 -7.67
CA LYS A 6 -16.13 38.82 -8.38
C LYS A 6 -15.10 38.08 -7.54
N PHE A 7 -15.19 36.75 -7.57
CA PHE A 7 -14.06 35.88 -7.27
C PHE A 7 -13.16 35.83 -8.51
N ASP A 8 -12.13 36.68 -8.54
CA ASP A 8 -11.09 36.65 -9.56
C ASP A 8 -10.16 35.44 -9.28
N LEU A 9 -10.27 34.41 -10.13
CA LEU A 9 -9.52 33.15 -10.05
C LEU A 9 -8.42 33.08 -11.12
N SER A 10 -8.07 34.21 -11.73
CA SER A 10 -7.30 34.25 -12.98
C SER A 10 -5.82 33.83 -12.86
N ASN A 11 -5.35 33.47 -11.65
CA ASN A 11 -3.99 32.98 -11.42
C ASN A 11 -3.90 31.85 -10.37
N ALA A 12 -5.02 31.23 -9.99
CA ALA A 12 -4.99 30.10 -9.08
C ALA A 12 -4.67 28.82 -9.86
N GLN A 13 -3.39 28.48 -9.96
CA GLN A 13 -2.97 27.13 -10.28
C GLN A 13 -3.34 26.24 -9.08
N PHE A 14 -4.56 25.69 -9.07
CA PHE A 14 -4.99 24.70 -8.09
C PHE A 14 -4.29 23.35 -8.34
N GLY A 15 -2.97 23.33 -8.18
CA GLY A 15 -2.19 22.14 -7.94
C GLY A 15 -2.13 21.91 -6.44
N GLY A 16 -3.16 21.25 -5.89
CA GLY A 16 -3.20 20.67 -4.55
C GLY A 16 -2.57 21.48 -3.41
N GLY A 17 -3.38 22.25 -2.68
CA GLY A 17 -2.95 22.78 -1.38
C GLY A 17 -3.78 23.95 -0.87
N PHE A 18 -4.92 23.67 -0.24
CA PHE A 18 -5.56 24.63 0.65
C PHE A 18 -4.76 24.69 1.96
N ALA A 19 -3.96 25.74 2.14
CA ALA A 19 -3.25 26.02 3.37
C ALA A 19 -4.21 26.62 4.41
N ALA A 20 -4.83 25.79 5.24
CA ALA A 20 -5.49 26.25 6.45
C ALA A 20 -4.43 26.46 7.55
N LYS A 21 -4.20 27.73 7.89
CA LYS A 21 -3.42 28.15 9.07
C LYS A 21 -4.09 27.65 10.35
N GLY A 22 -3.38 26.86 11.16
CA GLY A 22 -3.78 26.63 12.55
C GLY A 22 -3.16 25.38 13.16
N ASN A 23 -2.12 25.60 13.96
CA ASN A 23 -1.52 24.67 14.94
C ASN A 23 -0.61 23.57 14.39
N ALA A 24 0.67 23.70 14.74
CA ALA A 24 1.71 22.71 14.58
C ALA A 24 1.35 21.43 15.34
N TYR A 25 0.77 20.46 14.64
CA TYR A 25 1.02 19.05 14.88
C TYR A 25 1.94 18.57 13.77
N SER A 26 3.18 18.32 14.19
CA SER A 26 4.24 17.72 13.39
C SER A 26 3.72 16.54 12.54
N GLY A 27 3.89 16.64 11.22
CA GLY A 27 4.15 15.47 10.37
C GLY A 27 3.01 14.53 10.03
N GLN A 28 1.75 14.86 10.29
CA GLN A 28 0.63 14.05 9.81
C GLN A 28 -0.23 14.87 8.85
N ILE A 29 0.29 15.00 7.62
CA ILE A 29 -0.60 15.09 6.47
C ILE A 29 -1.47 13.85 6.62
N ILE A 30 -2.72 14.03 7.04
CA ILE A 30 -3.76 13.03 6.80
C ILE A 30 -3.92 13.07 5.28
N ASN A 31 -3.00 12.37 4.62
CA ASN A 31 -3.03 12.11 3.21
C ASN A 31 -4.28 11.26 3.07
N ASN A 32 -5.38 11.88 2.66
CA ASN A 32 -6.54 11.16 2.19
C ASN A 32 -5.99 10.17 1.16
N ASN A 33 -5.88 8.94 1.64
CA ASN A 33 -5.29 7.80 0.98
C ASN A 33 -6.23 7.43 -0.16
N TYR A 34 -6.27 8.26 -1.18
CA TYR A 34 -6.60 7.78 -2.50
C TYR A 34 -5.56 6.70 -2.76
N PRO A 35 -5.99 5.45 -2.95
CA PRO A 35 -5.05 4.41 -3.30
C PRO A 35 -4.50 4.83 -4.67
N SER A 36 -3.31 5.39 -4.63
CA SER A 36 -2.62 5.97 -5.78
C SER A 36 -1.76 4.85 -6.35
N ASP A 37 -1.48 4.86 -7.65
CA ASP A 37 -0.56 3.89 -8.27
C ASP A 37 0.79 3.81 -7.55
N LYS A 38 1.18 4.90 -6.87
CA LYS A 38 2.34 4.95 -5.97
C LYS A 38 2.26 3.96 -4.80
N ASN A 39 1.13 3.88 -4.10
CA ASN A 39 0.96 2.91 -3.00
C ASN A 39 1.04 1.47 -3.50
N LEU A 40 0.53 1.25 -4.72
CA LEU A 40 0.58 -0.04 -5.38
C LEU A 40 2.02 -0.47 -5.72
N ALA A 41 2.81 0.42 -6.32
CA ALA A 41 4.21 0.17 -6.63
C ALA A 41 5.09 0.03 -5.36
N ASP A 42 4.89 0.91 -4.37
CA ASP A 42 5.65 0.89 -3.11
C ASP A 42 5.36 -0.40 -2.34
N ALA A 43 4.09 -0.77 -2.15
CA ALA A 43 3.72 -2.02 -1.49
C ALA A 43 4.25 -3.25 -2.24
N ALA A 44 4.17 -3.26 -3.57
CA ALA A 44 4.69 -4.37 -4.36
C ALA A 44 6.20 -4.54 -4.16
N LYS A 45 6.95 -3.44 -4.22
CA LYS A 45 8.40 -3.44 -3.99
C LYS A 45 8.74 -3.94 -2.57
N GLU A 46 8.06 -3.43 -1.55
CA GLU A 46 8.32 -3.82 -0.16
C GLU A 46 8.01 -5.31 0.10
N ILE A 47 6.90 -5.83 -0.44
CA ILE A 47 6.59 -7.26 -0.34
C ILE A 47 7.61 -8.10 -1.10
N GLN A 48 8.06 -7.65 -2.28
CA GLN A 48 9.10 -8.35 -3.04
C GLN A 48 10.40 -8.44 -2.24
N GLU A 49 10.90 -7.32 -1.71
CA GLU A 49 12.12 -7.27 -0.91
C GLU A 49 12.01 -8.15 0.34
N LEU A 50 10.86 -8.12 1.01
CA LEU A 50 10.60 -8.89 2.20
C LEU A 50 10.57 -10.40 1.93
N LEU A 51 9.98 -10.83 0.81
CA LEU A 51 10.02 -12.24 0.38
C LEU A 51 11.47 -12.66 0.08
N ILE A 52 12.22 -11.89 -0.71
CA ILE A 52 13.63 -12.18 -1.04
C ILE A 52 14.48 -12.30 0.23
N GLN A 53 14.34 -11.37 1.18
CA GLN A 53 15.08 -11.41 2.46
C GLN A 53 14.77 -12.67 3.27
N LEU A 54 13.51 -13.14 3.24
CA LEU A 54 13.14 -14.36 3.94
C LEU A 54 13.69 -15.60 3.24
N GLU A 55 13.72 -15.65 1.91
CA GLU A 55 14.30 -16.77 1.16
C GLU A 55 15.81 -16.96 1.40
N GLN A 56 16.55 -15.88 1.69
CA GLN A 56 17.98 -15.97 1.99
C GLN A 56 18.29 -16.82 3.24
N THR A 57 17.35 -16.88 4.18
CA THR A 57 17.55 -17.55 5.49
C THR A 57 16.58 -18.72 5.72
N ASN A 58 15.66 -18.95 4.80
CA ASN A 58 14.66 -20.01 4.90
C ASN A 58 14.61 -20.80 3.58
N PRO A 59 14.74 -22.13 3.62
CA PRO A 59 14.58 -22.94 2.42
C PRO A 59 13.18 -22.76 1.82
N THR A 60 13.06 -22.93 0.51
CA THR A 60 11.80 -22.85 -0.26
C THR A 60 11.64 -24.05 -1.21
N ASN A 61 12.27 -25.19 -0.89
CA ASN A 61 12.32 -26.37 -1.75
C ASN A 61 11.00 -27.15 -1.75
N THR A 62 10.30 -27.16 -0.61
CA THR A 62 9.02 -27.87 -0.43
C THR A 62 7.84 -26.91 -0.27
N ALA A 63 6.61 -27.40 -0.46
CA ALA A 63 5.41 -26.60 -0.26
C ALA A 63 5.31 -26.02 1.16
N SER A 64 5.56 -26.84 2.19
CA SER A 64 5.52 -26.41 3.60
C SER A 64 6.57 -25.34 3.92
N GLU A 65 7.75 -25.42 3.29
CA GLU A 65 8.80 -24.41 3.42
C GLU A 65 8.40 -23.07 2.78
N LYS A 66 7.81 -23.11 1.59
CA LYS A 66 7.26 -21.92 0.91
C LYS A 66 6.15 -21.26 1.75
N GLU A 67 5.24 -22.05 2.30
CA GLU A 67 4.20 -21.55 3.21
C GLU A 67 4.80 -20.90 4.46
N LYS A 68 5.84 -21.48 5.07
CA LYS A 68 6.53 -20.86 6.22
C LYS A 68 7.12 -19.49 5.86
N VAL A 69 7.73 -19.35 4.68
CA VAL A 69 8.25 -18.06 4.22
C VAL A 69 7.12 -17.05 4.04
N VAL A 70 6.01 -17.46 3.43
CA VAL A 70 4.82 -16.60 3.25
C VAL A 70 4.20 -16.20 4.59
N GLN A 71 4.07 -17.11 5.55
CA GLN A 71 3.54 -16.80 6.88
C GLN A 71 4.42 -15.80 7.63
N LYS A 72 5.76 -15.96 7.55
CA LYS A 72 6.69 -14.97 8.10
C LYS A 72 6.57 -13.62 7.39
N ALA A 73 6.32 -13.63 6.08
CA ALA A 73 6.12 -12.42 5.31
C ALA A 73 4.87 -11.66 5.79
N ILE A 74 3.76 -12.37 5.96
CA ILE A 74 2.50 -11.82 6.48
C ILE A 74 2.68 -11.28 7.89
N GLN A 75 3.33 -12.04 8.78
CA GLN A 75 3.62 -11.55 10.14
C GLN A 75 4.44 -10.26 10.13
N LYS A 76 5.43 -10.13 9.25
CA LYS A 76 6.20 -8.88 9.11
C LYS A 76 5.33 -7.72 8.64
N VAL A 77 4.41 -7.96 7.72
CA VAL A 77 3.43 -6.96 7.27
C VAL A 77 2.49 -6.56 8.40
N GLU A 78 1.96 -7.52 9.16
CA GLU A 78 1.06 -7.26 10.30
C GLU A 78 1.76 -6.52 11.46
N ASN A 79 3.06 -6.75 11.63
CA ASN A 79 3.87 -6.05 12.63
C ASN A 79 4.34 -4.66 12.16
N ASP A 80 4.14 -4.31 10.89
CA ASP A 80 4.45 -2.99 10.33
C ASP A 80 3.15 -2.32 9.86
N PRO A 81 2.54 -1.45 10.70
CA PRO A 81 1.30 -0.75 10.37
C PRO A 81 1.39 0.06 9.07
N THR A 82 2.58 0.58 8.73
CA THR A 82 2.76 1.37 7.50
C THR A 82 2.70 0.46 6.28
N LEU A 83 3.40 -0.67 6.31
CA LEU A 83 3.37 -1.65 5.23
C LEU A 83 1.97 -2.28 5.09
N GLN A 84 1.29 -2.53 6.21
CA GLN A 84 -0.09 -3.01 6.20
C GLN A 84 -1.04 -2.02 5.51
N GLU A 85 -0.98 -0.74 5.86
CA GLU A 85 -1.79 0.30 5.21
C GLU A 85 -1.47 0.43 3.71
N ARG A 86 -0.19 0.39 3.34
CA ARG A 86 0.24 0.40 1.94
C ARG A 86 -0.27 -0.81 1.18
N LEU A 87 -0.20 -2.01 1.75
CA LEU A 87 -0.72 -3.23 1.13
C LEU A 87 -2.24 -3.14 0.94
N ILE A 88 -2.99 -2.69 1.95
CA ILE A 88 -4.43 -2.49 1.84
C ILE A 88 -4.74 -1.45 0.75
N GLY A 89 -4.04 -0.32 0.77
CA GLY A 89 -4.17 0.72 -0.25
C GLY A 89 -3.86 0.19 -1.65
N ALA A 90 -2.78 -0.57 -1.83
CA ALA A 90 -2.39 -1.19 -3.09
C ALA A 90 -3.47 -2.13 -3.62
N LEU A 91 -4.00 -2.99 -2.76
CA LEU A 91 -5.07 -3.95 -3.10
C LEU A 91 -6.43 -3.26 -3.35
N GLN A 92 -6.63 -2.03 -2.86
CA GLN A 92 -7.80 -1.20 -3.15
C GLN A 92 -7.65 -0.36 -4.43
N ALA A 93 -6.42 0.10 -4.75
CA ALA A 93 -6.11 0.87 -5.96
C ALA A 93 -6.13 -0.01 -7.21
N GLY A 94 -5.44 -1.14 -7.10
CA GLY A 94 -5.09 -1.98 -8.21
C GLY A 94 -5.85 -3.29 -8.19
N THR A 95 -5.92 -3.93 -9.34
CA THR A 95 -6.30 -5.35 -9.35
C THR A 95 -5.19 -6.16 -8.71
N VAL A 96 -5.58 -7.24 -8.03
CA VAL A 96 -4.61 -8.18 -7.46
C VAL A 96 -3.69 -8.77 -8.51
N GLU A 97 -4.15 -8.89 -9.74
CA GLU A 97 -3.32 -9.35 -10.86
C GLU A 97 -2.19 -8.36 -11.14
N THR A 98 -2.48 -7.06 -11.18
CA THR A 98 -1.46 -6.02 -11.34
C THR A 98 -0.46 -6.07 -10.19
N PHE A 99 -0.93 -6.17 -8.94
CA PHE A 99 -0.06 -6.32 -7.77
C PHE A 99 0.87 -7.54 -7.93
N LYS A 100 0.34 -8.72 -8.30
CA LYS A 100 1.14 -9.93 -8.54
C LYS A 100 2.16 -9.74 -9.66
N GLN A 101 1.83 -9.00 -10.72
CA GLN A 101 2.76 -8.73 -11.82
C GLN A 101 3.92 -7.82 -11.39
N MET A 102 3.66 -6.84 -10.52
CA MET A 102 4.73 -5.99 -9.98
C MET A 102 5.60 -6.72 -8.96
N VAL A 103 4.99 -7.53 -8.10
CA VAL A 103 5.74 -8.43 -7.22
C VAL A 103 6.17 -9.65 -8.02
N ASN A 104 7.20 -9.49 -8.83
CA ASN A 104 7.76 -10.55 -9.67
C ASN A 104 8.48 -11.61 -8.81
N HIS A 105 7.71 -12.44 -8.11
CA HIS A 105 8.20 -13.42 -7.14
C HIS A 105 7.34 -14.69 -7.12
N PRO A 106 7.92 -15.90 -7.12
CA PRO A 106 7.15 -17.17 -7.20
C PRO A 106 6.19 -17.36 -6.01
N LEU A 107 6.52 -16.80 -4.84
CA LEU A 107 5.69 -16.88 -3.64
C LEU A 107 4.56 -15.83 -3.58
N VAL A 108 4.51 -14.85 -4.50
CA VAL A 108 3.47 -13.80 -4.42
C VAL A 108 2.07 -14.38 -4.53
N HIS A 109 1.90 -15.42 -5.34
CA HIS A 109 0.59 -16.05 -5.53
C HIS A 109 0.05 -16.56 -4.20
N ILE A 110 0.85 -17.35 -3.48
CA ILE A 110 0.54 -17.92 -2.18
C ILE A 110 0.35 -16.81 -1.14
N PHE A 111 1.20 -15.77 -1.16
CA PHE A 111 1.07 -14.62 -0.27
C PHE A 111 -0.28 -13.93 -0.40
N VAL A 112 -0.67 -13.55 -1.63
CA VAL A 112 -1.94 -12.85 -1.84
C VAL A 112 -3.14 -13.76 -1.56
N GLU A 113 -3.07 -15.03 -1.94
CA GLU A 113 -4.11 -16.01 -1.59
C GLU A 113 -4.27 -16.15 -0.08
N THR A 114 -3.17 -16.16 0.68
CA THR A 114 -3.22 -16.25 2.15
C THR A 114 -3.77 -14.96 2.76
N VAL A 115 -3.35 -13.78 2.29
CA VAL A 115 -3.86 -12.47 2.76
C VAL A 115 -5.35 -12.31 2.43
N LYS A 116 -5.81 -12.79 1.27
CA LYS A 116 -7.23 -12.79 0.90
C LYS A 116 -8.04 -13.84 1.64
N GLY A 117 -7.52 -15.06 1.74
CA GLY A 117 -8.17 -16.21 2.38
C GLY A 117 -8.27 -16.08 3.89
N GLY A 118 -7.29 -15.43 4.53
CA GLY A 118 -7.35 -15.06 5.96
C GLY A 118 -8.43 -14.02 6.29
N LYS A 119 -9.03 -13.37 5.27
CA LYS A 119 -10.15 -12.44 5.41
C LYS A 119 -11.53 -13.12 5.44
N ASN A 120 -11.59 -14.46 5.55
CA ASN A 120 -12.79 -15.21 5.89
C ASN A 120 -12.68 -15.73 7.36
N PRO A 121 -13.17 -14.97 8.35
CA PRO A 121 -13.59 -15.59 9.60
C PRO A 121 -14.88 -16.37 9.34
N ASN A 122 -14.91 -17.60 9.84
CA ASN A 122 -16.11 -18.40 10.04
C ASN A 122 -17.07 -17.70 11.02
#